data_AF-A0A0A2XVU6-F1
#
_entry.id   AF-A0A0A2XVU6-F1
#
_cell.length_a   1.000
_cell.length_b   1.000
_cell.length_c   1.000
_cell.angle_alpha   90.00
_cell.angle_beta   90.00
_cell.angle_gamma   90.00
#
_symmetry.space_group_name_H-M   'P 1'
#
loop_
_entity.id
_entity.type
_entity.pdbx_description
1 polymer ?
#
loop_
_entity_poly.entity_id
_entity_poly.type
_entity_poly.pdbx_seq_one_letter_code
_entity_poly.pdbx_strand_id
1 'polypeptide(L)'
;MATLTKRNNGWRVQIRRKGISRSAQFRTKAEAQAWALEMESKIFNGDLNHILNITFSDLIDKYIKEISITKRSYKNEVIRLTRLSNRKIGQINLRDLDEYHFQQWKEERQKEVICTPKV
;
A
#
# COMPACT_ATOMS: atom_id res chain seq x y z
N MET A 1 -21.96 -0.41 6.43
CA MET A 1 -22.95 -1.36 6.93
C MET A 1 -22.95 -2.54 5.98
N ALA A 2 -22.66 -3.73 6.49
CA ALA A 2 -22.61 -4.96 5.70
C ALA A 2 -24.02 -5.38 5.27
N THR A 3 -24.18 -5.79 4.01
CA THR A 3 -25.43 -6.34 3.47
C THR A 3 -25.36 -7.86 3.51
N LEU A 4 -26.28 -8.50 4.24
CA LEU A 4 -26.43 -9.95 4.28
C LEU A 4 -27.62 -10.36 3.41
N THR A 5 -27.41 -11.26 2.45
CA THR A 5 -28.45 -11.77 1.56
C THR A 5 -28.50 -13.28 1.64
N LYS A 6 -29.68 -13.84 1.93
CA LYS A 6 -29.91 -15.29 1.91
C LYS A 6 -29.94 -15.80 0.47
N ARG A 7 -29.22 -16.89 0.19
CA ARG A 7 -29.20 -17.62 -1.09
C ARG A 7 -29.60 -19.08 -0.85
N ASN A 8 -29.96 -19.80 -1.91
CA ASN A 8 -30.45 -21.18 -1.83
C ASN A 8 -29.50 -22.12 -1.07
N ASN A 9 -28.19 -21.85 -1.09
CA ASN A 9 -27.17 -22.70 -0.47
C ASN A 9 -26.37 -22.01 0.66
N GLY A 10 -26.89 -20.91 1.25
CA GLY A 10 -26.23 -20.22 2.36
C GLY A 10 -26.50 -18.71 2.46
N TRP A 11 -25.57 -18.00 3.05
CA TRP A 11 -25.61 -16.56 3.32
C TRP A 11 -24.48 -15.86 2.59
N ARG A 12 -24.80 -14.84 1.80
CA ARG A 12 -23.82 -13.97 1.17
C ARG A 12 -23.69 -12.67 1.96
N VAL A 13 -22.47 -12.25 2.23
CA VAL A 13 -22.16 -10.95 2.85
C VAL A 13 -21.48 -10.06 1.83
N GLN A 14 -21.89 -8.80 1.75
CA GLN A 14 -21.28 -7.76 0.92
C GLN A 14 -20.97 -6.54 1.77
N ILE A 15 -19.73 -6.05 1.70
CA ILE A 15 -19.27 -4.87 2.44
C ILE A 15 -18.68 -3.90 1.43
N ARG A 16 -19.21 -2.67 1.40
CA ARG A 16 -18.73 -1.57 0.55
C ARG A 16 -18.55 -0.34 1.43
N ARG A 17 -17.31 -0.02 1.80
CA ARG A 17 -16.97 1.15 2.64
C ARG A 17 -15.57 1.67 2.30
N LYS A 18 -15.37 2.99 2.37
CA LYS A 18 -14.07 3.66 2.17
C LYS A 18 -13.33 3.20 0.89
N GLY A 19 -14.05 3.01 -0.23
CA GLY A 19 -13.47 2.54 -1.50
C GLY A 19 -13.11 1.04 -1.54
N ILE A 20 -13.26 0.31 -0.44
CA ILE A 20 -12.98 -1.13 -0.35
C ILE A 20 -14.30 -1.90 -0.51
N SER A 21 -14.31 -2.85 -1.47
CA SER A 21 -15.43 -3.76 -1.71
C SER A 21 -15.00 -5.20 -1.43
N ARG A 22 -15.64 -5.86 -0.46
CA ARG A 22 -15.40 -7.26 -0.10
C ARG A 22 -16.70 -8.03 -0.08
N SER A 23 -16.66 -9.29 -0.51
CA SER A 23 -17.81 -10.18 -0.41
C SER A 23 -17.38 -11.60 -0.08
N ALA A 24 -18.16 -12.28 0.75
CA ALA A 24 -17.95 -13.67 1.13
C ALA A 24 -19.26 -14.44 1.20
N GLN A 25 -19.19 -15.76 1.24
CA GLN A 25 -20.32 -16.67 1.35
C GLN A 25 -20.10 -17.63 2.52
N PHE A 26 -21.15 -17.87 3.31
CA PHE A 26 -21.13 -18.72 4.50
C PHE A 26 -22.32 -19.66 4.51
N ARG A 27 -22.22 -20.78 5.25
CA ARG A 27 -23.34 -21.71 5.40
C ARG A 27 -24.37 -21.22 6.41
N THR A 28 -23.92 -20.63 7.52
CA THR A 28 -24.81 -20.16 8.59
C THR A 28 -24.91 -18.63 8.65
N LYS A 29 -26.03 -18.14 9.19
CA LYS A 29 -26.24 -16.70 9.41
C LYS A 29 -25.29 -16.15 10.47
N ALA A 30 -25.01 -16.94 11.50
CA ALA A 30 -24.16 -16.55 12.62
C ALA A 30 -22.71 -16.31 12.17
N GLU A 31 -22.14 -17.22 11.37
CA GLU A 31 -20.82 -17.05 10.75
C GLU A 31 -20.77 -15.82 9.85
N ALA A 32 -21.81 -15.64 9.02
CA ALA A 32 -21.90 -14.49 8.13
C ALA A 32 -21.90 -13.16 8.90
N GLN A 33 -22.61 -13.09 10.02
CA GLN A 33 -22.68 -11.90 10.86
C GLN A 33 -21.39 -11.65 11.64
N ALA A 34 -20.77 -12.71 12.18
CA ALA A 34 -19.47 -12.61 12.85
C ALA A 34 -18.38 -12.10 11.90
N TRP A 35 -18.31 -12.66 10.69
CA TRP A 35 -17.37 -12.21 9.66
C TRP A 35 -17.65 -10.78 9.19
N ALA A 36 -18.93 -10.40 9.07
CA ALA A 36 -19.32 -9.03 8.73
C ALA A 36 -18.80 -8.02 9.77
N LEU A 37 -18.99 -8.30 11.06
CA LEU A 37 -18.52 -7.47 12.16
C LEU A 37 -16.99 -7.37 12.19
N GLU A 38 -16.29 -8.50 12.06
CA GLU A 38 -14.83 -8.54 12.05
C GLU A 38 -14.27 -7.71 10.88
N MET A 39 -14.84 -7.89 9.68
CA MET A 39 -14.43 -7.14 8.49
C MET A 39 -14.78 -5.65 8.57
N GLU A 40 -15.94 -5.30 9.13
CA GLU A 40 -16.26 -3.88 9.35
C GLU A 40 -15.33 -3.24 10.38
N SER A 41 -14.94 -3.95 11.44
CA SER A 41 -13.93 -3.49 12.40
C SER A 41 -12.58 -3.30 11.72
N LYS A 42 -12.12 -4.25 10.90
CA LYS A 42 -10.87 -4.12 10.13
C LYS A 42 -10.88 -2.95 9.15
N ILE A 43 -12.00 -2.70 8.46
CA ILE A 43 -12.15 -1.54 7.56
C ILE A 43 -12.20 -0.23 8.36
N PHE A 44 -12.82 -0.26 9.54
CA PHE A 44 -12.93 0.91 10.40
C PHE A 44 -11.56 1.31 10.96
N ASN A 45 -10.83 0.35 11.53
CA ASN A 45 -9.49 0.50 12.08
C ASN A 45 -8.41 0.77 11.01
N GLY A 46 -8.69 0.47 9.73
CA GLY A 46 -7.73 0.62 8.64
C GLY A 46 -6.78 -0.57 8.47
N ASP A 47 -6.95 -1.63 9.28
CA ASP A 47 -6.10 -2.83 9.32
C ASP A 47 -6.04 -3.63 8.00
N LEU A 48 -7.01 -3.43 7.08
CA LEU A 48 -6.94 -4.06 5.76
C LEU A 48 -5.78 -3.56 4.92
N ASN A 49 -5.32 -2.34 5.18
CA ASN A 49 -4.04 -1.86 4.73
C ASN A 49 -3.04 -2.22 5.82
N HIS A 50 -2.62 -3.50 5.84
CA HIS A 50 -1.48 -3.97 6.64
C HIS A 50 -0.20 -3.33 6.08
N ILE A 51 -0.12 -2.01 6.18
CA ILE A 51 1.04 -1.22 5.84
C ILE A 51 2.00 -1.46 7.00
N LEU A 52 3.06 -2.19 6.66
CA LEU A 52 4.17 -2.48 7.56
C LEU A 52 4.65 -1.17 8.19
N ASN A 53 4.94 -1.20 9.49
CA ASN A 53 5.51 -0.05 10.19
C ASN A 53 7.01 0.06 9.89
N ILE A 54 7.32 0.29 8.62
CA ILE A 54 8.67 0.44 8.10
C ILE A 54 8.77 1.75 7.33
N THR A 55 9.99 2.27 7.22
CA THR A 55 10.24 3.44 6.38
C THR A 55 10.23 3.08 4.90
N PHE A 56 10.04 4.08 4.04
CA PHE A 56 10.12 3.87 2.60
C PHE A 56 11.52 3.42 2.16
N SER A 57 12.58 3.88 2.84
CA SER A 57 13.95 3.39 2.61
C SER A 57 14.10 1.90 2.91
N ASP A 58 13.55 1.42 4.03
CA ASP A 58 13.61 0.00 4.38
C ASP A 58 12.88 -0.88 3.36
N LEU A 59 11.75 -0.39 2.85
CA LEU A 59 11.02 -1.08 1.78
C LEU A 59 11.86 -1.18 0.50
N ILE A 60 12.51 -0.07 0.11
CA ILE A 60 13.40 -0.05 -1.06
C ILE A 60 14.56 -1.04 -0.88
N ASP A 61 15.18 -1.06 0.29
CA ASP A 61 16.30 -1.97 0.57
C ASP A 61 15.87 -3.44 0.49
N LYS A 62 14.69 -3.76 1.03
CA LYS A 62 14.10 -5.10 0.89
C LYS A 62 13.85 -5.45 -0.58
N TYR A 63 13.27 -4.52 -1.35
CA TYR A 63 13.02 -4.71 -2.78
C TYR A 63 14.30 -4.96 -3.57
N ILE A 64 15.38 -4.25 -3.25
CA ILE A 64 16.69 -4.43 -3.88
C ILE A 64 17.22 -5.84 -3.62
N LYS A 65 17.16 -6.29 -2.36
CA LYS A 65 17.70 -7.58 -1.91
C LYS A 65 16.92 -8.78 -2.44
N GLU A 66 15.60 -8.69 -2.48
CA GLU A 66 14.72 -9.82 -2.83
C GLU A 66 14.39 -9.88 -4.31
N ILE A 67 14.12 -8.73 -4.94
CA ILE A 67 13.53 -8.68 -6.29
C ILE A 67 14.52 -8.16 -7.32
N SER A 68 15.13 -6.99 -7.08
CA SER A 68 15.97 -6.33 -8.09
C SER A 68 17.16 -7.19 -8.50
N ILE A 69 17.72 -8.01 -7.59
CA ILE A 69 18.86 -8.88 -7.85
C ILE A 69 18.63 -9.89 -9.00
N THR A 70 17.37 -10.25 -9.26
CA THR A 70 17.00 -11.18 -10.34
C THR A 70 16.90 -10.50 -11.70
N LYS A 71 16.92 -9.17 -11.76
CA LYS A 71 16.71 -8.41 -12.99
C LYS A 71 18.02 -8.10 -13.69
N ARG A 72 18.00 -8.15 -15.02
CA ARG A 72 19.14 -7.76 -15.89
C ARG A 72 19.63 -6.33 -15.63
N SER A 73 18.73 -5.43 -15.24
CA SER A 73 19.01 -4.00 -15.01
C SER A 73 19.39 -3.67 -13.55
N TYR A 74 19.68 -4.67 -12.71
CA TYR A 74 19.96 -4.54 -11.28
C TYR A 74 20.86 -3.36 -10.94
N LYS A 75 22.06 -3.27 -11.55
CA LYS A 75 23.05 -2.22 -11.21
C LYS A 75 22.49 -0.80 -11.35
N ASN A 76 21.76 -0.54 -12.43
CA ASN A 76 21.17 0.78 -12.68
C ASN A 76 19.98 1.05 -11.75
N GLU A 77 19.20 0.02 -11.44
CA GLU A 77 18.05 0.10 -10.55
C GLU A 77 18.49 0.39 -9.12
N VAL A 78 19.52 -0.31 -8.62
CA VAL A 78 20.14 -0.04 -7.30
C VAL A 78 20.57 1.41 -7.20
N ILE A 79 21.35 1.93 -8.15
CA ILE A 79 21.84 3.32 -8.07
C ILE A 79 20.67 4.31 -7.99
N ARG A 80 19.61 4.09 -8.78
CA ARG A 80 18.43 4.98 -8.80
C ARG A 80 17.63 4.88 -7.51
N LEU A 81 17.38 3.66 -7.03
CA LEU A 81 16.62 3.39 -5.83
C LEU A 81 17.35 3.85 -4.56
N THR A 82 18.67 3.61 -4.46
CA THR A 82 19.49 4.10 -3.35
C THR A 82 19.55 5.64 -3.34
N ARG A 83 19.62 6.27 -4.51
CA ARG A 83 19.51 7.75 -4.59
C ARG A 83 18.14 8.26 -4.16
N LEU A 84 17.07 7.50 -4.41
CA LEU A 84 15.72 7.83 -3.97
C LEU A 84 15.56 7.67 -2.45
N SER A 85 16.04 6.55 -1.89
CA SER A 85 15.94 6.25 -0.46
C SER A 85 16.73 7.23 0.41
N ASN A 86 17.85 7.77 -0.10
CA ASN A 86 18.65 8.77 0.62
C ASN A 86 18.02 10.18 0.69
N ARG A 87 16.85 10.40 0.06
CA ARG A 87 16.13 11.68 0.13
C ARG A 87 15.13 11.69 1.27
N LYS A 88 14.54 12.86 1.53
CA LYS A 88 13.51 13.05 2.57
C LYS A 88 12.35 12.05 2.43
N ILE A 89 11.94 11.72 1.20
CA ILE A 89 10.88 10.75 0.93
C ILE A 89 11.19 9.34 1.47
N GLY A 90 12.47 8.96 1.55
CA GLY A 90 12.89 7.67 2.10
C GLY A 90 12.70 7.54 3.61
N GLN A 91 12.78 8.64 4.35
CA GLN A 91 12.65 8.66 5.82
C GLN A 91 11.20 8.60 6.29
N ILE A 92 10.24 8.72 5.37
CA ILE A 92 8.82 8.74 5.67
C ILE A 92 8.36 7.30 5.94
N ASN A 93 7.56 7.13 6.99
CA ASN A 93 6.91 5.85 7.27
C ASN A 93 5.93 5.52 6.17
N LEU A 94 5.86 4.25 5.79
CA LEU A 94 4.98 3.82 4.69
C LEU A 94 3.49 4.13 4.95
N ARG A 95 3.11 4.26 6.23
CA ARG A 95 1.76 4.63 6.67
C ARG A 95 1.41 6.09 6.39
N ASP A 96 2.41 6.96 6.45
CA ASP A 96 2.27 8.41 6.26
C ASP A 96 2.66 8.81 4.84
N LEU A 97 3.15 7.87 4.02
CA LEU A 97 3.52 8.11 2.64
C LEU A 97 2.27 8.37 1.80
N ASP A 98 2.27 9.51 1.11
CA ASP A 98 1.11 10.04 0.39
C ASP A 98 1.58 10.75 -0.89
N GLU A 99 0.65 11.06 -1.80
CA GLU A 99 0.94 11.68 -3.09
C GLU A 99 1.73 12.99 -2.95
N TYR A 100 1.41 13.78 -1.92
CA TYR A 100 2.11 15.02 -1.59
C TYR A 100 3.64 14.83 -1.48
N HIS A 101 4.07 13.74 -0.86
CA HIS A 101 5.49 13.45 -0.66
C HIS A 101 6.21 13.15 -1.98
N PHE A 102 5.53 12.48 -2.92
CA PHE A 102 6.04 12.25 -4.27
C PHE A 102 6.11 13.54 -5.09
N GLN A 103 5.09 14.40 -4.96
CA GLN A 103 5.09 15.70 -5.63
C GLN A 103 6.24 16.58 -5.14
N GLN A 104 6.44 16.67 -3.82
CA GLN A 104 7.56 17.41 -3.24
C GLN A 104 8.90 16.88 -3.75
N TRP A 105 9.10 15.56 -3.75
CA TRP A 105 10.33 14.95 -4.29
C TRP A 105 10.55 15.30 -5.76
N LYS A 106 9.49 15.26 -6.58
CA LYS A 106 9.55 15.63 -8.00
C LYS A 106 9.97 17.09 -8.18
N GLU A 107 9.37 18.00 -7.42
CA GLU A 107 9.69 19.43 -7.47
C GLU A 107 11.14 19.72 -7.05
N GLU A 108 11.61 19.10 -5.96
CA GLU A 108 13.00 19.17 -5.51
C GLU A 108 13.96 18.71 -6.61
N ARG A 109 13.68 17.57 -7.24
CA ARG A 109 14.48 17.02 -8.34
C ARG A 109 14.45 17.87 -9.60
N GLN A 110 13.30 18.46 -9.92
CA GLN A 110 13.15 19.31 -11.10
C GLN A 110 13.98 20.59 -10.96
N LYS A 111 13.97 21.21 -9.77
CA LYS A 111 14.81 22.38 -9.47
C LYS A 111 16.30 22.07 -9.60
N GLU A 112 16.76 20.93 -9.08
CA GLU A 112 18.17 20.50 -9.20
C GLU A 112 18.61 20.37 -10.66
N VAL A 113 17.78 19.77 -11.52
CA VAL A 113 18.13 19.54 -12.94
C VAL A 113 18.14 20.84 -13.75
N ILE A 114 17.25 21.79 -13.42
CA ILE A 114 17.20 23.09 -14.10
C ILE A 114 18.39 23.98 -13.70
N CYS A 115 18.84 23.90 -12.44
CA CYS A 115 19.88 24.75 -11.91
C CYS A 115 21.32 24.26 -12.22
N THR A 116 21.48 23.02 -12.69
CA THR A 116 22.79 22.54 -13.17
C THR A 116 23.12 23.14 -14.54
N PRO A 117 24.24 23.88 -14.69
CA PRO A 117 24.72 24.30 -16.00
C PRO A 117 24.96 23.03 -16.84
N LYS A 118 24.44 23.01 -18.07
CA LYS A 118 24.85 21.97 -19.03
C LYS A 118 26.34 22.15 -19.29
N VAL A 119 27.13 21.19 -18.84
CA VAL A 119 28.56 21.02 -19.19
C VAL A 119 28.65 20.58 -20.64
#